data_AF-A0A7Y2IDX0-F1
#
_entry.id   AF-A0A7Y2IDX0-F1
#
_cell.length_a   1.000
_cell.length_b   1.000
_cell.length_c   1.000
_cell.angle_alpha   90.00
_cell.angle_beta   90.00
_cell.angle_gamma   90.00
#
_symmetry.space_group_name_H-M   'P 1'
#
loop_
_entity.id
_entity.type
_entity.pdbx_description
1 polymer ?
#
loop_
_entity_poly.entity_id
_entity_poly.type
_entity_poly.pdbx_seq_one_letter_code
_entity_poly.pdbx_strand_id
1 'polypeptide(L)'
;MTERVVNEIPTGEALFKARLRVGHSIESAAMALHIPPSALADYESGFRTPGDDLINELADLYGVERHRLASRPWVPQVPPEYHPETNTLSMGWHTIQVHPGDNEHLIRSVAAVVRSMRSIAEASPLQLRGLELPLLAKLMDLTDPELPNLLAYYLAIGPDAALQLVNEMVATQGNTSTEDETPEEPKVRRVADQLASPG
;
A
#
# COMPACT_ATOMS: atom_id res chain seq x y z
N MET A 1 37.99 5.44 8.61
CA MET A 1 37.15 6.41 9.32
C MET A 1 35.76 5.82 9.36
N THR A 2 35.37 5.24 10.50
CA THR A 2 34.05 4.63 10.67
C THR A 2 33.04 5.75 10.82
N GLU A 3 32.18 5.91 9.82
CA GLU A 3 31.08 6.85 9.82
C GLU A 3 30.20 6.55 11.05
N ARG A 4 30.15 7.49 12.00
CA ARG A 4 29.32 7.37 13.19
C ARG A 4 27.89 7.55 12.70
N VAL A 5 27.20 6.44 12.39
CA VAL A 5 25.77 6.46 12.10
C VAL A 5 25.10 7.00 13.37
N VAL A 6 24.67 8.26 13.32
CA VAL A 6 23.87 8.84 14.39
C VAL A 6 22.52 8.13 14.29
N ASN A 7 22.28 7.16 15.16
CA ASN A 7 20.99 6.51 15.28
C ASN A 7 19.98 7.56 15.72
N GLU A 8 19.24 8.06 14.76
CA GLU A 8 18.23 9.10 14.90
C GLU A 8 16.98 8.51 15.59
N ILE A 9 16.64 9.03 16.77
CA ILE A 9 15.58 8.51 17.65
C ILE A 9 14.20 9.02 17.18
N PRO A 10 13.18 8.15 17.02
CA PRO A 10 11.84 8.57 16.61
C PRO A 10 11.15 9.43 17.69
N THR A 11 10.38 10.44 17.25
CA THR A 11 9.56 11.24 18.17
C THR A 11 8.35 10.44 18.66
N GLY A 12 7.84 10.78 19.85
CA GLY A 12 6.66 10.10 20.41
C GLY A 12 5.43 10.19 19.49
N GLU A 13 5.18 11.36 18.91
CA GLU A 13 4.07 11.55 17.96
C GLU A 13 4.20 10.64 16.72
N ALA A 14 5.43 10.39 16.26
CA ALA A 14 5.67 9.46 15.15
C ALA A 14 5.31 8.02 15.55
N LEU A 15 5.69 7.57 16.75
CA LEU A 15 5.35 6.25 17.29
C LEU A 15 3.84 6.08 17.54
N PHE A 16 3.14 7.13 17.94
CA PHE A 16 1.68 7.08 18.09
C PHE A 16 0.98 6.88 16.75
N LYS A 17 1.32 7.72 15.75
CA LYS A 17 0.72 7.66 14.41
C LYS A 17 1.01 6.34 13.71
N ALA A 18 2.22 5.85 13.89
CA ALA A 18 2.67 4.55 13.44
C ALA A 18 1.76 3.41 13.88
N ARG A 19 1.57 3.27 15.20
CA ARG A 19 0.80 2.20 15.82
C ARG A 19 -0.64 2.19 15.32
N LEU A 20 -1.28 3.37 15.25
CA LEU A 20 -2.66 3.48 14.77
C LEU A 20 -2.81 3.01 13.31
N ARG A 21 -1.80 3.24 12.46
CA ARG A 21 -1.86 2.89 11.02
C ARG A 21 -1.74 1.40 10.74
N VAL A 22 -1.03 0.67 11.60
CA VAL A 22 -0.98 -0.79 11.54
C VAL A 22 -2.13 -1.45 12.32
N GLY A 23 -3.13 -0.67 12.73
CA GLY A 23 -4.35 -1.18 13.38
C GLY A 23 -4.15 -1.66 14.80
N HIS A 24 -3.01 -1.36 15.43
CA HIS A 24 -2.72 -1.81 16.79
C HIS A 24 -3.34 -0.87 17.84
N SER A 25 -4.08 -1.46 18.79
CA SER A 25 -4.36 -0.79 20.07
C SER A 25 -3.07 -0.68 20.89
N ILE A 26 -3.05 0.22 21.87
CA ILE A 26 -1.88 0.39 22.74
C ILE A 26 -1.56 -0.91 23.51
N GLU A 27 -2.60 -1.64 23.92
CA GLU A 27 -2.48 -2.93 24.60
C GLU A 27 -1.90 -3.99 23.67
N SER A 28 -2.38 -4.06 22.43
CA SER A 28 -1.91 -5.05 21.46
C SER A 28 -0.46 -4.83 21.05
N ALA A 29 -0.05 -3.58 20.84
CA ALA A 29 1.33 -3.24 20.51
C ALA A 29 2.26 -3.46 21.69
N ALA A 30 1.87 -3.04 22.90
CA ALA A 30 2.68 -3.23 24.09
C ALA A 30 2.88 -4.73 24.40
N MET A 31 1.85 -5.56 24.18
CA MET A 31 1.97 -7.01 24.28
C MET A 31 2.96 -7.59 23.25
N ALA A 32 2.90 -7.13 22.00
CA ALA A 32 3.82 -7.58 20.94
C ALA A 32 5.29 -7.16 21.19
N LEU A 33 5.49 -6.00 21.83
CA LEU A 33 6.79 -5.45 22.22
C LEU A 33 7.26 -5.95 23.60
N HIS A 34 6.49 -6.81 24.26
CA HIS A 34 6.79 -7.29 25.61
C HIS A 34 7.04 -6.17 26.65
N ILE A 35 6.35 -5.03 26.52
CA ILE A 35 6.42 -3.90 27.45
C ILE A 35 5.06 -3.61 28.10
N PRO A 36 5.01 -2.91 29.24
CA PRO A 36 3.75 -2.41 29.79
C PRO A 36 3.09 -1.38 28.85
N PRO A 37 1.74 -1.35 28.71
CA PRO A 37 1.04 -0.35 27.92
C PRO A 37 1.34 1.10 28.35
N SER A 38 1.55 1.32 29.65
CA SER A 38 1.96 2.63 30.17
C SER A 38 3.34 3.05 29.66
N ALA A 39 4.28 2.12 29.52
CA ALA A 39 5.60 2.42 28.96
C ALA A 39 5.49 2.82 27.49
N LEU A 40 4.64 2.15 26.71
CA LEU A 40 4.38 2.55 25.33
C LEU A 40 3.74 3.94 25.23
N ALA A 41 2.79 4.26 26.13
CA ALA A 41 2.19 5.60 26.21
C ALA A 41 3.23 6.68 26.54
N ASP A 42 4.18 6.39 27.43
CA ASP A 42 5.26 7.32 27.79
C ASP A 42 6.21 7.57 26.61
N TYR A 43 6.48 6.55 25.78
CA TYR A 43 7.25 6.74 24.53
C TYR A 43 6.46 7.56 23.50
N GLU A 44 5.19 7.25 23.30
CA GLU A 44 4.30 7.92 22.32
C GLU A 44 3.99 9.38 22.70
N SER A 45 4.02 9.73 23.98
CA SER A 45 3.90 11.11 24.45
C SER A 45 5.22 11.89 24.45
N GLY A 46 6.35 11.21 24.20
CA GLY A 46 7.69 11.80 24.29
C GLY A 46 8.18 12.02 25.72
N PHE A 47 7.48 11.49 26.73
CA PHE A 47 7.91 11.53 28.13
C PHE A 47 9.13 10.64 28.38
N ARG A 48 9.26 9.57 27.59
CA ARG A 48 10.40 8.66 27.62
C ARG A 48 10.96 8.45 26.22
N THR A 49 12.25 8.18 26.15
CA THR A 49 12.93 7.81 24.91
C THR A 49 13.18 6.30 24.88
N PRO A 50 12.74 5.56 23.84
CA PRO A 50 13.04 4.15 23.71
C PRO A 50 14.53 3.95 23.44
N GLY A 51 15.11 2.87 23.97
CA GLY A 51 16.47 2.46 23.63
C GLY A 51 16.53 1.77 22.26
N ASP A 52 17.73 1.63 21.71
CA ASP A 52 17.97 1.11 20.36
C ASP A 52 17.30 -0.25 20.09
N ASP A 53 17.33 -1.18 21.06
CA ASP A 53 16.70 -2.50 20.91
C ASP A 53 15.18 -2.38 20.73
N LEU A 54 14.53 -1.56 21.54
CA LEU A 54 13.08 -1.32 21.44
C LEU A 54 12.73 -0.55 20.16
N ILE A 55 13.60 0.35 19.70
CA ILE A 55 13.43 1.03 18.41
C ILE A 55 13.43 0.01 17.27
N ASN A 56 14.28 -1.02 17.33
CA ASN A 56 14.30 -2.08 16.33
C ASN A 56 13.00 -2.88 16.35
N GLU A 57 12.53 -3.27 17.53
CA GLU A 57 11.27 -4.00 17.68
C GLU A 57 10.06 -3.19 17.22
N LEU A 58 10.03 -1.88 17.51
CA LEU A 58 9.01 -0.95 17.02
C LEU A 58 9.03 -0.83 15.49
N ALA A 59 10.21 -0.70 14.90
CA ALA A 59 10.39 -0.61 13.45
C ALA A 59 9.91 -1.88 12.74
N ASP A 60 10.24 -3.06 13.28
CA ASP A 60 9.80 -4.34 12.74
C ASP A 60 8.29 -4.53 12.92
N LEU A 61 7.75 -4.26 14.13
CA LEU A 61 6.33 -4.44 14.44
C LEU A 61 5.42 -3.58 13.57
N TYR A 62 5.82 -2.33 13.30
CA TYR A 62 4.98 -1.43 12.54
C TYR A 62 5.44 -1.26 11.06
N GLY A 63 6.44 -2.03 10.61
CA GLY A 63 6.86 -2.13 9.21
C GLY A 63 7.57 -0.89 8.63
N VAL A 64 8.55 -0.34 9.35
CA VAL A 64 9.31 0.88 8.94
C VAL A 64 10.81 0.64 8.80
N GLU A 65 11.43 1.24 7.79
CA GLU A 65 12.88 1.14 7.52
C GLU A 65 13.73 1.89 8.57
N ARG A 66 14.73 1.18 9.12
CA ARG A 66 15.65 1.60 10.22
C ARG A 66 16.38 2.93 10.01
N HIS A 67 16.64 3.34 8.76
CA HIS A 67 17.41 4.54 8.44
C HIS A 67 16.54 5.79 8.16
N ARG A 68 15.22 5.71 8.35
CA ARG A 68 14.29 6.83 8.11
C ARG A 68 13.79 7.54 9.39
N LEU A 69 14.43 7.31 10.53
CA LEU A 69 13.77 7.45 11.83
C LEU A 69 13.63 8.87 12.43
N ALA A 70 14.42 9.91 12.09
CA ALA A 70 14.23 11.21 12.79
C ALA A 70 14.13 12.49 11.97
N SER A 71 13.95 12.43 10.65
CA SER A 71 13.70 13.66 9.87
C SER A 71 12.52 13.56 8.92
N ARG A 72 11.89 12.39 8.81
CA ARG A 72 10.72 12.21 7.93
C ARG A 72 9.60 11.44 8.62
N PRO A 73 8.35 11.78 8.28
CA PRO A 73 7.19 11.11 8.82
C PRO A 73 7.26 9.61 8.49
N TRP A 74 7.00 8.83 9.53
CA TRP A 74 6.90 7.38 9.50
C TRP A 74 5.90 6.91 8.43
N VAL A 75 6.42 6.27 7.37
CA VAL A 75 5.60 5.72 6.28
C VAL A 75 5.63 4.20 6.40
N PRO A 76 4.57 3.56 6.92
CA PRO A 76 4.45 2.11 6.83
C PRO A 76 4.41 1.71 5.35
N GLN A 77 5.06 0.60 5.00
CA GLN A 77 5.02 0.02 3.66
C GLN A 77 3.69 -0.70 3.40
N VAL A 78 2.56 -0.03 3.64
CA VAL A 78 1.26 -0.57 3.26
C VAL A 78 1.23 -0.58 1.73
N PRO A 79 1.03 -1.74 1.09
CA PRO A 79 0.86 -1.81 -0.35
C PRO A 79 -0.32 -0.91 -0.76
N PRO A 80 -0.26 -0.28 -1.93
CA PRO A 80 -1.33 0.59 -2.35
C PRO A 80 -2.62 -0.22 -2.50
N GLU A 81 -3.72 0.28 -1.94
CA GLU A 81 -5.00 -0.42 -1.86
C GLU A 81 -6.14 0.52 -2.23
N TYR A 82 -7.09 0.02 -3.03
CA TYR A 82 -8.28 0.75 -3.40
C TYR A 82 -9.48 0.28 -2.58
N HIS A 83 -10.17 1.25 -1.98
CA HIS A 83 -11.32 1.09 -1.10
C HIS A 83 -12.59 1.53 -1.84
N PRO A 84 -13.33 0.60 -2.47
CA PRO A 84 -14.49 0.95 -3.31
C PRO A 84 -15.64 1.61 -2.52
N GLU A 85 -15.78 1.31 -1.24
CA GLU A 85 -16.84 1.83 -0.37
C GLU A 85 -16.72 3.33 -0.10
N THR A 86 -15.49 3.84 -0.11
CA THR A 86 -15.18 5.28 0.04
C THR A 86 -14.68 5.90 -1.25
N ASN A 87 -14.46 5.09 -2.29
CA ASN A 87 -13.86 5.48 -3.55
C ASN A 87 -12.50 6.17 -3.36
N THR A 88 -11.67 5.58 -2.48
CA THR A 88 -10.35 6.10 -2.14
C THR A 88 -9.23 5.12 -2.45
N LEU A 89 -8.09 5.67 -2.87
CA LEU A 89 -6.85 4.95 -3.06
C LEU A 89 -5.88 5.32 -1.94
N SER A 90 -5.51 4.33 -1.14
CA SER A 90 -4.51 4.44 -0.08
C SER A 90 -3.12 4.16 -0.65
N MET A 91 -2.18 5.08 -0.46
CA MET A 91 -0.77 4.91 -0.84
C MET A 91 0.14 5.40 0.30
N GLY A 92 0.66 4.46 1.09
CA GLY A 92 1.36 4.79 2.34
C GLY A 92 0.47 5.61 3.28
N TRP A 93 0.85 6.86 3.52
CA TRP A 93 0.13 7.83 4.35
C TRP A 93 -0.82 8.79 3.61
N HIS A 94 -0.95 8.64 2.29
CA HIS A 94 -1.81 9.49 1.48
C HIS A 94 -3.10 8.76 1.11
N THR A 95 -4.21 9.49 1.19
CA THR A 95 -5.51 9.06 0.67
C THR A 95 -5.81 9.91 -0.55
N ILE A 96 -6.02 9.26 -1.69
CA ILE A 96 -6.37 9.88 -2.96
C ILE A 96 -7.85 9.61 -3.20
N GLN A 97 -8.63 10.66 -3.46
CA GLN A 97 -10.01 10.49 -3.92
C GLN A 97 -9.97 10.02 -5.37
N VAL A 98 -10.64 8.93 -5.67
CA VAL A 98 -10.73 8.40 -7.03
C VAL A 98 -12.03 8.91 -7.64
N HIS A 99 -11.93 9.54 -8.79
CA HIS A 99 -13.09 9.97 -9.57
C HIS A 99 -13.13 9.12 -10.84
N PRO A 100 -14.06 8.16 -10.96
CA PRO A 100 -14.14 7.31 -12.14
C PRO A 100 -14.22 8.13 -13.43
N GLY A 101 -13.37 7.82 -14.40
CA GLY A 101 -13.26 8.55 -15.67
C GLY A 101 -12.43 9.84 -15.63
N ASP A 102 -11.92 10.26 -14.47
CA ASP A 102 -11.02 11.42 -14.35
C ASP A 102 -9.56 10.94 -14.20
N ASN A 103 -9.01 10.51 -15.33
CA ASN A 103 -7.62 10.04 -15.42
C ASN A 103 -6.63 11.13 -14.99
N GLU A 104 -6.87 12.39 -15.36
CA GLU A 104 -6.00 13.50 -15.03
C GLU A 104 -5.89 13.69 -13.50
N HIS A 105 -7.02 13.75 -12.80
CA HIS A 105 -7.02 13.88 -11.35
C HIS A 105 -6.27 12.73 -10.67
N LEU A 106 -6.53 11.50 -11.10
CA LEU A 106 -5.92 10.31 -10.52
C LEU A 106 -4.40 10.31 -10.73
N ILE A 107 -3.92 10.46 -11.96
CA ILE A 107 -2.48 10.44 -12.28
C ILE A 107 -1.76 11.58 -11.58
N ARG A 108 -2.31 12.80 -11.61
CA ARG A 108 -1.71 13.95 -10.93
C ARG A 108 -1.55 13.69 -9.43
N SER A 109 -2.59 13.16 -8.80
CA SER A 109 -2.59 12.87 -7.36
C SER A 109 -1.61 11.75 -7.02
N VAL A 110 -1.60 10.67 -7.79
CA VAL A 110 -0.68 9.55 -7.62
C VAL A 110 0.77 10.01 -7.81
N ALA A 111 1.05 10.77 -8.87
CA ALA A 111 2.39 11.30 -9.14
C ALA A 111 2.88 12.18 -7.98
N ALA A 112 2.03 13.09 -7.48
CA ALA A 112 2.37 13.94 -6.34
C ALA A 112 2.67 13.11 -5.07
N VAL A 113 1.85 12.10 -4.80
CA VAL A 113 2.01 11.20 -3.65
C VAL A 113 3.29 10.38 -3.74
N VAL A 114 3.55 9.74 -4.88
CA VAL A 114 4.74 8.90 -5.06
C VAL A 114 6.00 9.77 -5.02
N ARG A 115 5.98 10.98 -5.59
CA ARG A 115 7.08 11.95 -5.50
C ARG A 115 7.35 12.35 -4.05
N SER A 116 6.31 12.66 -3.29
CA SER A 116 6.41 12.96 -1.85
C SER A 116 7.04 11.79 -1.09
N MET A 117 6.51 10.58 -1.24
CA MET A 117 6.98 9.36 -0.55
C MET A 117 8.43 8.99 -0.86
N ARG A 118 8.88 9.27 -2.09
CA ARG A 118 10.24 8.94 -2.56
C ARG A 118 11.18 10.13 -2.57
N SER A 119 10.67 11.32 -2.25
CA SER A 119 11.39 12.60 -2.31
C SER A 119 12.08 12.85 -3.65
N ILE A 120 11.31 12.63 -4.70
CA ILE A 120 11.69 12.88 -6.09
C ILE A 120 11.24 14.31 -6.43
N ALA A 121 12.11 15.10 -7.06
CA ALA A 121 11.74 16.44 -7.51
C ALA A 121 10.63 16.40 -8.58
N GLU A 122 9.83 17.46 -8.67
CA GLU A 122 8.67 17.52 -9.57
C GLU A 122 9.03 17.28 -11.04
N ALA A 123 10.13 17.86 -11.51
CA ALA A 123 10.59 17.72 -12.89
C ALA A 123 11.36 16.41 -13.18
N SER A 124 11.62 15.57 -12.18
CA SER A 124 12.37 14.33 -12.39
C SER A 124 11.46 13.23 -12.95
N PRO A 125 11.95 12.37 -13.85
CA PRO A 125 11.17 11.22 -14.32
C PRO A 125 10.72 10.33 -13.16
N LEU A 126 9.44 9.97 -13.15
CA LEU A 126 8.82 9.13 -12.14
C LEU A 126 8.54 7.74 -12.72
N GLN A 127 9.19 6.73 -12.16
CA GLN A 127 8.91 5.34 -12.50
C GLN A 127 7.89 4.75 -11.54
N LEU A 128 6.80 4.19 -12.06
CA LEU A 128 5.86 3.42 -11.25
C LEU A 128 6.46 2.04 -10.92
N ARG A 129 6.18 1.53 -9.74
CA ARG A 129 6.62 0.21 -9.26
C ARG A 129 5.57 -0.85 -9.57
N GLY A 130 5.97 -2.12 -9.52
CA GLY A 130 5.15 -3.26 -9.93
C GLY A 130 3.80 -3.42 -9.21
N LEU A 131 3.63 -2.87 -8.00
CA LEU A 131 2.34 -2.88 -7.30
C LEU A 131 1.43 -1.70 -7.66
N GLU A 132 2.00 -0.60 -8.17
CA GLU A 132 1.24 0.61 -8.53
C GLU A 132 0.55 0.42 -9.88
N LEU A 133 1.24 -0.21 -10.84
CA LEU A 133 0.75 -0.35 -12.21
C LEU A 133 -0.54 -1.19 -12.34
N PRO A 134 -0.67 -2.39 -11.74
CA PRO A 134 -1.91 -3.18 -11.82
C PRO A 134 -3.09 -2.48 -11.15
N LEU A 135 -2.83 -1.71 -10.10
CA LEU A 135 -3.88 -0.98 -9.39
C LEU A 135 -4.39 0.21 -10.22
N LEU A 136 -3.47 0.99 -10.79
CA LEU A 136 -3.83 2.09 -11.68
C LEU A 136 -4.53 1.58 -12.94
N ALA A 137 -4.07 0.48 -13.51
CA ALA A 137 -4.72 -0.16 -14.64
C ALA A 137 -6.20 -0.46 -14.35
N LYS A 138 -6.56 -0.86 -13.12
CA LYS A 138 -7.96 -1.13 -12.72
C LYS A 138 -8.81 0.14 -12.54
N LEU A 139 -8.19 1.26 -12.18
CA LEU A 139 -8.90 2.49 -11.81
C LEU A 139 -9.04 3.48 -12.96
N MET A 140 -8.17 3.39 -13.95
CA MET A 140 -8.08 4.33 -15.06
C MET A 140 -8.96 3.91 -16.23
N ASP A 141 -9.48 4.91 -16.94
CA ASP A 141 -10.10 4.69 -18.25
C ASP A 141 -9.00 4.53 -19.29
N LEU A 142 -8.67 3.28 -19.62
CA LEU A 142 -7.63 2.95 -20.62
C LEU A 142 -8.06 3.22 -22.06
N THR A 143 -9.32 3.62 -22.29
CA THR A 143 -9.82 3.99 -23.63
C THR A 143 -9.63 5.47 -23.94
N ASP A 144 -9.22 6.26 -22.95
CA ASP A 144 -8.95 7.69 -23.07
C ASP A 144 -7.75 7.95 -24.01
N PRO A 145 -7.95 8.63 -25.16
CA PRO A 145 -6.88 8.91 -26.12
C PRO A 145 -5.83 9.88 -25.58
N GLU A 146 -6.15 10.69 -24.56
CA GLU A 146 -5.21 11.64 -23.94
C GLU A 146 -4.36 11.00 -22.85
N LEU A 147 -4.67 9.77 -22.44
CA LEU A 147 -3.98 9.07 -21.37
C LEU A 147 -2.44 9.03 -21.55
N PRO A 148 -1.87 8.69 -22.73
CA PRO A 148 -0.43 8.75 -22.93
C PRO A 148 0.16 10.15 -22.70
N ASN A 149 -0.55 11.21 -23.11
CA ASN A 149 -0.10 12.59 -22.91
C ASN A 149 -0.12 12.96 -21.43
N LEU A 150 -1.17 12.58 -20.70
CA LEU A 150 -1.28 12.80 -19.26
C LEU A 150 -0.17 12.08 -18.49
N LEU A 151 0.10 10.82 -18.83
CA LEU A 151 1.19 10.04 -18.23
C LEU A 151 2.56 10.67 -18.53
N ALA A 152 2.83 11.04 -19.78
CA ALA A 152 4.07 11.70 -20.16
C ALA A 152 4.30 12.99 -19.35
N TYR A 153 3.24 13.81 -19.24
CA TYR A 153 3.28 15.07 -18.51
C TYR A 153 3.50 14.90 -17.00
N TYR A 154 2.61 14.19 -16.32
CA TYR A 154 2.63 14.11 -14.85
C TYR A 154 3.73 13.19 -14.30
N LEU A 155 4.14 12.16 -15.06
CA LEU A 155 5.27 11.31 -14.69
C LEU A 155 6.62 11.88 -15.19
N ALA A 156 6.62 12.95 -15.97
CA ALA A 156 7.81 13.53 -16.58
C ALA A 156 8.64 12.48 -17.35
N ILE A 157 7.96 11.65 -18.15
CA ILE A 157 8.55 10.60 -18.98
C ILE A 157 8.39 10.93 -20.47
N GLY A 158 9.19 10.29 -21.32
CA GLY A 158 9.08 10.45 -22.78
C GLY A 158 7.76 9.86 -23.33
N PRO A 159 7.29 10.33 -24.49
CA PRO A 159 6.03 9.88 -25.10
C PRO A 159 6.03 8.38 -25.40
N ASP A 160 7.15 7.84 -25.87
CA ASP A 160 7.29 6.39 -26.15
C ASP A 160 7.16 5.56 -24.86
N ALA A 161 7.75 6.03 -23.76
CA ALA A 161 7.65 5.37 -22.45
C ALA A 161 6.22 5.43 -21.91
N ALA A 162 5.51 6.54 -22.11
CA ALA A 162 4.11 6.67 -21.72
C ALA A 162 3.20 5.72 -22.52
N LEU A 163 3.39 5.61 -23.83
CA LEU A 163 2.68 4.64 -24.67
C LEU A 163 2.96 3.20 -24.23
N GLN A 164 4.22 2.88 -23.94
CA GLN A 164 4.62 1.57 -23.46
C GLN A 164 3.93 1.22 -22.12
N LEU A 165 3.84 2.20 -21.23
CA LEU A 165 3.16 2.07 -19.94
C LEU A 165 1.65 1.80 -20.10
N VAL A 166 0.97 2.49 -21.03
CA VAL A 166 -0.45 2.22 -21.34
C VAL A 166 -0.63 0.80 -21.86
N ASN A 167 0.24 0.35 -22.78
CA ASN A 167 0.19 -1.02 -23.30
C ASN A 167 0.38 -2.06 -22.18
N GLU A 168 1.29 -1.80 -21.23
CA GLU A 168 1.47 -2.65 -20.06
C GLU A 168 0.22 -2.67 -19.16
N MET A 169 -0.42 -1.53 -18.92
CA MET A 169 -1.67 -1.45 -18.15
C MET A 169 -2.80 -2.26 -18.82
N VAL A 170 -2.97 -2.13 -20.14
CA VAL A 170 -3.95 -2.89 -20.91
C VAL A 170 -3.68 -4.40 -20.83
N ALA A 171 -2.41 -4.81 -20.99
CA ALA A 171 -2.02 -6.22 -20.88
C ALA A 171 -2.30 -6.78 -19.47
N THR A 172 -2.15 -5.95 -18.44
CA THR A 172 -2.39 -6.35 -17.05
C THR A 172 -3.87 -6.63 -16.76
N GLN A 173 -4.80 -5.84 -17.35
CA GLN A 173 -6.24 -6.12 -17.24
C GLN A 173 -6.65 -7.42 -17.93
N GLY A 174 -6.01 -7.77 -19.05
CA GLY A 174 -6.32 -9.00 -19.79
C GLY A 174 -6.02 -10.29 -19.01
N ASN A 175 -5.04 -10.28 -18.12
CA ASN A 175 -4.63 -11.45 -17.33
C ASN A 175 -5.44 -11.67 -16.04
N THR A 176 -6.18 -10.68 -15.55
CA THR A 176 -6.96 -10.81 -14.31
C THR A 176 -8.32 -11.49 -14.49
N SER A 177 -8.73 -11.81 -15.72
CA SER A 177 -10.05 -12.37 -16.02
C SER A 177 -10.09 -13.91 -16.08
N THR A 178 -9.05 -14.62 -15.63
CA THR A 178 -8.92 -16.08 -15.79
C THR A 178 -9.00 -16.90 -14.50
N GLU A 179 -9.29 -16.30 -13.33
CA GLU A 179 -9.27 -17.02 -12.04
C GLU A 179 -10.59 -17.00 -11.25
N ASP A 180 -11.76 -16.93 -11.91
CA ASP A 180 -13.06 -17.09 -11.25
C ASP A 180 -13.98 -18.13 -11.93
N GLU A 181 -13.39 -19.24 -12.38
CA GLU A 181 -14.15 -20.50 -12.53
C GLU A 181 -14.01 -21.31 -11.24
N THR A 182 -14.89 -21.03 -10.28
CA THR A 182 -15.17 -21.93 -9.18
C THR A 182 -15.60 -23.29 -9.76
N PRO A 183 -14.95 -24.42 -9.44
CA PRO A 183 -15.40 -25.71 -9.92
C PRO A 183 -16.74 -26.05 -9.28
N GLU A 184 -17.80 -26.14 -10.09
CA GLU A 184 -19.11 -26.67 -9.68
C GLU A 184 -18.93 -28.02 -8.97
N GLU A 185 -19.36 -28.07 -7.70
CA GLU A 185 -19.50 -29.31 -6.96
C GLU A 185 -20.36 -30.32 -7.75
N PRO A 186 -19.92 -31.59 -7.89
CA PRO A 186 -20.72 -32.58 -8.57
C PRO A 186 -21.98 -32.89 -7.75
N LYS A 187 -23.15 -32.53 -8.31
CA LYS A 187 -24.47 -32.96 -7.82
C LYS A 187 -24.50 -34.48 -7.69
N VAL A 188 -24.36 -34.97 -6.45
CA VAL A 188 -24.55 -36.37 -6.10
C VAL A 188 -26.03 -36.73 -6.32
N ARG A 189 -26.34 -37.24 -7.52
CA ARG A 189 -27.57 -37.95 -7.83
C ARG A 189 -27.56 -39.27 -7.05
N ARG A 190 -28.13 -39.30 -5.85
CA ARG A 190 -28.60 -40.57 -5.27
C ARG A 190 -30.00 -40.83 -5.80
N VAL A 191 -30.01 -41.61 -6.89
CA VAL A 191 -31.17 -42.29 -7.43
C VAL A 191 -31.66 -43.26 -6.35
N ALA A 192 -32.90 -43.06 -5.91
CA ALA A 192 -33.65 -44.08 -5.23
C ALA A 192 -33.93 -45.19 -6.24
N ASP A 193 -33.49 -46.41 -5.95
CA ASP A 193 -34.14 -47.58 -6.53
C ASP A 193 -34.30 -48.67 -5.47
N GLN A 194 -35.53 -49.16 -5.45
CA GLN A 194 -36.03 -50.29 -4.70
C GLN A 194 -35.23 -51.55 -5.07
N LEU A 195 -35.15 -52.51 -4.14
CA LEU A 195 -35.46 -53.92 -4.45
C LEU A 195 -35.67 -54.72 -3.15
N ALA A 196 -36.93 -55.10 -3.00
CA ALA A 196 -37.52 -56.29 -2.38
C ALA A 196 -36.66 -57.28 -1.55
N SER A 197 -37.34 -57.75 -0.49
CA SER A 197 -37.17 -58.93 0.37
C SER A 197 -36.58 -60.20 -0.29
N PRO A 198 -36.09 -61.18 0.51
CA PRO A 198 -37.01 -62.22 1.00
C PRO A 198 -36.67 -62.80 2.40
N GLY A 199 -37.65 -63.40 3.07
CA GLY A 199 -37.47 -64.26 4.25
C GLY A 199 -38.55 -64.10 5.29
#